data_AF-A0A8T4N202-F1
#
_entry.id   AF-A0A8T4N202-F1
#
_cell.length_a   1.000
_cell.length_b   1.000
_cell.length_c   1.000
_cell.angle_alpha   90.00
_cell.angle_beta   90.00
_cell.angle_gamma   90.00
#
_symmetry.space_group_name_H-M   'P 1'
#
loop_
_entity.id
_entity.type
_entity.pdbx_description
1 polymer ?
#
loop_
_entity_poly.entity_id
_entity_poly.type
_entity_poly.pdbx_seq_one_letter_code
_entity_poly.pdbx_strand_id
1 'polypeptide(L)'
;MKLEAISTKSIKEKLINLREHMSGYTDITYDFAEFLAERLKPKLSPVEFNIAIELAFYDMQNGTESLFENSLHTGLQKYPPMIYPILETDILKIAEAICPRYFFQEFKKVYEEIRK
;
A
#
# COMPACT_ATOMS: atom_id res chain seq x y z
N MET A 1 5.06 23.51 3.77
CA MET A 1 3.79 23.25 3.03
C MET A 1 2.98 22.30 3.90
N LYS A 2 1.72 22.60 4.25
CA LYS A 2 0.90 21.62 5.01
C LYS A 2 0.59 20.46 4.07
N LEU A 3 1.03 19.25 4.42
CA LEU A 3 0.65 18.03 3.73
C LEU A 3 -0.83 17.78 4.03
N GLU A 4 -1.71 18.24 3.14
CA GLU A 4 -3.15 18.11 3.35
C GLU A 4 -3.58 16.65 3.27
N ALA A 5 -4.20 16.17 4.35
CA ALA A 5 -4.75 14.83 4.39
C ALA A 5 -5.95 14.71 3.43
N ILE A 6 -5.91 13.72 2.55
CA ILE A 6 -6.96 13.50 1.56
C ILE A 6 -7.94 12.44 2.06
N SER A 7 -9.20 12.51 1.61
CA SER A 7 -10.16 11.43 1.82
C SER A 7 -9.68 10.17 1.09
N THR A 8 -9.60 9.05 1.81
CA THR A 8 -9.10 7.80 1.26
C THR A 8 -10.16 6.95 0.58
N LYS A 9 -11.43 7.37 0.59
CA LYS A 9 -12.54 6.59 0.00
C LYS A 9 -12.26 6.14 -1.44
N SER A 10 -11.91 7.10 -2.31
CA SER A 10 -11.58 6.79 -3.71
C SER A 10 -10.30 5.95 -3.84
N ILE A 11 -9.33 6.14 -2.95
CA ILE A 11 -8.08 5.36 -2.96
C ILE A 11 -8.37 3.90 -2.58
N LYS A 12 -9.18 3.66 -1.55
CA LYS A 12 -9.61 2.33 -1.14
C LYS A 12 -10.34 1.61 -2.26
N GLU A 13 -11.31 2.28 -2.89
CA GLU A 13 -12.06 1.72 -4.02
C GLU A 13 -11.14 1.31 -5.18
N LYS A 14 -10.15 2.15 -5.51
CA LYS A 14 -9.16 1.84 -6.56
C LYS A 14 -8.16 0.75 -6.18
N LEU A 15 -7.79 0.64 -4.90
CA LEU A 15 -6.93 -0.43 -4.41
C LEU A 15 -7.63 -1.78 -4.51
N ILE A 16 -8.91 -1.85 -4.07
CA ILE A 16 -9.73 -3.06 -4.17
C ILE A 16 -9.90 -3.48 -5.64
N ASN A 17 -10.06 -2.51 -6.55
CA ASN A 17 -10.23 -2.76 -7.98
C ASN A 17 -8.94 -2.51 -8.78
N LEU A 18 -7.75 -2.73 -8.19
CA LEU A 18 -6.49 -2.34 -8.81
C LEU A 18 -6.29 -2.97 -10.20
N ARG A 19 -6.83 -4.18 -10.43
CA ARG A 19 -6.79 -4.86 -11.74
C ARG A 19 -7.38 -4.02 -12.87
N GLU A 20 -8.37 -3.18 -12.59
CA GLU A 20 -9.01 -2.30 -13.59
C GLU A 20 -8.16 -1.06 -13.92
N HIS A 21 -7.32 -0.65 -12.97
CA HIS A 21 -6.48 0.55 -13.09
C HIS A 21 -5.05 0.23 -13.51
N MET A 22 -4.60 -1.00 -13.26
CA MET A 22 -3.23 -1.42 -13.47
C MET A 22 -3.18 -2.91 -13.85
N SER A 23 -3.36 -3.22 -15.13
CA SER A 23 -3.31 -4.59 -15.66
C SER A 23 -1.88 -5.09 -15.90
N GLY A 24 -1.66 -6.40 -15.81
CA GLY A 24 -0.39 -7.05 -16.19
C GLY A 24 0.63 -7.20 -15.05
N TYR A 25 0.21 -6.96 -13.81
CA TYR A 25 1.01 -7.22 -12.62
C TYR A 25 0.69 -8.60 -12.05
N THR A 26 1.51 -9.05 -11.12
CA THR A 26 1.39 -10.37 -10.50
C THR A 26 0.21 -10.39 -9.50
N ASP A 27 -0.35 -11.58 -9.25
CA ASP A 27 -1.49 -11.73 -8.33
C ASP A 27 -1.19 -11.20 -6.93
N ILE A 28 0.05 -11.34 -6.47
CA ILE A 28 0.51 -10.76 -5.21
C ILE A 28 0.35 -9.23 -5.16
N THR A 29 0.60 -8.51 -6.25
CA THR A 29 0.45 -7.04 -6.28
C THR A 29 -1.02 -6.66 -6.05
N TYR A 30 -1.95 -7.45 -6.58
CA TYR A 30 -3.39 -7.24 -6.38
C TYR A 30 -3.83 -7.64 -4.96
N ASP A 31 -3.39 -8.80 -4.47
CA ASP A 31 -3.66 -9.24 -3.09
C ASP A 31 -3.12 -8.23 -2.06
N PHE A 32 -1.95 -7.64 -2.35
CA PHE A 32 -1.35 -6.60 -1.51
C PHE A 32 -2.17 -5.30 -1.54
N ALA A 33 -2.68 -4.92 -2.71
CA ALA A 33 -3.50 -3.72 -2.83
C ALA A 33 -4.80 -3.83 -2.03
N GLU A 34 -5.49 -4.97 -2.12
CA GLU A 34 -6.68 -5.25 -1.31
C GLU A 34 -6.35 -5.18 0.19
N PHE A 35 -5.27 -5.84 0.61
CA PHE A 35 -4.81 -5.83 2.00
C PHE A 35 -4.46 -4.43 2.52
N LEU A 36 -3.83 -3.60 1.69
CA LEU A 36 -3.51 -2.21 2.03
C LEU A 36 -4.78 -1.36 2.16
N ALA A 37 -5.80 -1.60 1.32
CA ALA A 37 -7.05 -0.84 1.34
C ALA A 37 -7.78 -0.90 2.70
N GLU A 38 -7.75 -2.06 3.34
CA GLU A 38 -8.35 -2.29 4.66
C GLU A 38 -7.64 -1.47 5.75
N ARG A 39 -6.33 -1.24 5.61
CA ARG A 39 -5.47 -0.56 6.59
C ARG A 39 -5.45 0.96 6.46
N LEU A 40 -5.95 1.52 5.36
CA LEU A 40 -5.95 2.97 5.19
C LEU A 40 -6.96 3.64 6.16
N LYS A 41 -6.50 4.66 6.89
CA LYS A 41 -7.38 5.53 7.69
C LYS A 41 -8.29 6.37 6.77
N PRO A 42 -9.43 6.90 7.24
CA PRO A 42 -10.35 7.70 6.42
C PRO A 42 -9.71 8.96 5.80
N LYS A 43 -8.70 9.51 6.47
CA LYS A 43 -7.87 10.59 5.96
C LYS A 43 -6.40 10.24 6.15
N LEU A 44 -5.59 10.48 5.14
CA LEU A 44 -4.15 10.23 5.19
C LEU A 44 -3.39 11.35 4.50
N SER A 45 -2.29 11.77 5.11
CA SER A 45 -1.19 12.48 4.48
C SER A 45 -0.25 11.51 3.76
N PRO A 46 0.65 11.99 2.87
CA PRO A 46 1.64 11.14 2.20
C PRO A 46 2.54 10.35 3.16
N VAL A 47 2.90 10.95 4.30
CA VAL A 47 3.69 10.27 5.36
C VAL A 47 2.88 9.15 6.00
N GLU A 48 1.62 9.41 6.35
CA GLU A 48 0.76 8.37 6.95
C GLU A 48 0.44 7.24 5.95
N PHE A 49 0.39 7.54 4.66
CA PHE A 49 0.27 6.53 3.61
C PHE A 49 1.51 5.66 3.52
N ASN A 50 2.73 6.25 3.59
CA ASN A 50 3.97 5.48 3.68
C ASN A 50 3.99 4.59 4.93
N ILE A 51 3.60 5.12 6.09
CA ILE A 51 3.51 4.33 7.33
C ILE A 51 2.54 3.15 7.18
N ALA A 52 1.40 3.33 6.51
CA ALA A 52 0.46 2.24 6.25
C ALA A 52 1.09 1.13 5.37
N ILE A 53 1.90 1.51 4.38
CA ILE A 53 2.64 0.56 3.54
C ILE A 53 3.70 -0.20 4.36
N GLU A 54 4.49 0.50 5.17
CA GLU A 54 5.51 -0.14 6.01
C GLU A 54 4.89 -1.09 7.05
N LEU A 55 3.77 -0.72 7.65
CA LEU A 55 3.02 -1.61 8.55
C LEU A 55 2.44 -2.82 7.80
N ALA A 56 1.95 -2.64 6.57
CA ALA A 56 1.48 -3.74 5.75
C ALA A 56 2.63 -4.71 5.42
N PHE A 57 3.82 -4.20 5.10
CA PHE A 57 5.00 -5.05 4.90
C PHE A 57 5.42 -5.77 6.17
N TYR A 58 5.46 -5.08 7.30
CA TYR A 58 5.77 -5.67 8.59
C TYR A 58 4.80 -6.80 8.94
N ASP A 59 3.49 -6.58 8.75
CA ASP A 59 2.46 -7.58 9.01
C ASP A 59 2.66 -8.83 8.15
N MET A 60 2.90 -8.63 6.85
CA MET A 60 3.19 -9.73 5.94
C MET A 60 4.45 -10.50 6.38
N GLN A 61 5.52 -9.80 6.78
CA GLN A 61 6.81 -10.41 7.13
C GLN A 61 6.70 -11.32 8.35
N ASN A 62 5.87 -10.91 9.31
CA ASN A 62 5.69 -11.64 10.56
C ASN A 62 4.52 -12.63 10.50
N GLY A 63 3.73 -12.63 9.43
CA GLY A 63 2.55 -13.48 9.28
C GLY A 63 1.42 -13.14 10.27
N THR A 64 1.48 -11.97 10.90
CA THR A 64 0.60 -11.52 11.98
C THR A 64 0.07 -10.12 11.66
N GLU A 65 -1.20 -9.87 11.97
CA GLU A 65 -1.72 -8.50 11.89
C GLU A 65 -1.30 -7.71 13.13
N SER A 66 -0.37 -6.76 12.99
CA SER A 66 0.12 -5.93 14.10
C SER A 66 -0.98 -5.09 14.77
N LEU A 67 -2.12 -4.90 14.10
CA LEU A 67 -3.28 -4.19 14.63
C LEU A 67 -4.23 -5.07 15.47
N PHE A 68 -4.20 -6.40 15.32
CA PHE A 68 -5.27 -7.27 15.87
C PHE A 68 -4.78 -8.56 16.55
N GLU A 69 -3.47 -8.83 16.65
CA GLU A 69 -2.91 -10.07 17.23
C GLU A 69 -3.49 -11.37 16.61
N ASN A 70 -4.09 -11.27 15.42
CA ASN A 70 -4.66 -12.38 14.69
C ASN A 70 -3.72 -12.79 13.55
N SER A 71 -3.78 -14.07 13.17
CA SER A 71 -3.12 -14.55 11.96
C SER A 71 -3.66 -13.81 10.74
N LEU A 72 -2.78 -13.47 9.80
CA LEU A 72 -3.09 -12.65 8.63
C LEU A 72 -4.08 -13.34 7.66
N HIS A 73 -5.40 -13.17 7.80
CA HIS A 73 -6.39 -13.94 7.02
C HIS A 73 -6.55 -13.49 5.54
N THR A 74 -5.45 -13.26 4.82
CA THR A 74 -5.47 -12.85 3.41
C THR A 74 -4.71 -13.83 2.51
N GLY A 75 -4.89 -13.69 1.19
CA GLY A 75 -4.13 -14.45 0.19
C GLY A 75 -2.60 -14.31 0.34
N LEU A 76 -2.14 -13.31 1.09
CA LEU A 76 -0.73 -12.97 1.26
C LEU A 76 0.06 -13.98 2.07
N GLN A 77 -0.57 -14.76 2.96
CA GLN A 77 0.10 -15.86 3.70
C GLN A 77 0.67 -16.94 2.79
N LYS A 78 0.18 -17.04 1.55
CA LYS A 78 0.58 -18.07 0.60
C LYS A 78 1.92 -17.78 -0.06
N TYR A 79 2.43 -16.56 0.05
CA TYR A 79 3.61 -16.14 -0.66
C TYR A 79 4.86 -16.16 0.21
N PRO A 80 6.01 -16.61 -0.32
CA PRO A 80 7.27 -16.65 0.42
C PRO A 80 7.84 -15.24 0.65
N PRO A 81 8.63 -14.99 1.70
CA PRO A 81 9.25 -13.68 1.96
C PRO A 81 10.06 -13.09 0.80
N MET A 82 10.52 -13.91 -0.16
CA MET A 82 11.27 -13.46 -1.34
C MET A 82 10.47 -12.51 -2.26
N ILE A 83 9.17 -12.32 -2.00
CA ILE A 83 8.29 -11.43 -2.76
C ILE A 83 8.41 -9.94 -2.40
N TYR A 84 8.96 -9.57 -1.23
CA TYR A 84 9.00 -8.16 -0.81
C TYR A 84 9.67 -7.23 -1.81
N PRO A 85 10.83 -7.59 -2.40
CA PRO A 85 11.48 -6.72 -3.38
C PRO A 85 10.59 -6.42 -4.59
N ILE A 86 9.74 -7.38 -4.99
CA ILE A 86 8.79 -7.21 -6.10
C ILE A 86 7.73 -6.18 -5.70
N LEU A 87 7.14 -6.34 -4.51
CA LEU A 87 6.13 -5.41 -4.03
C LEU A 87 6.70 -4.00 -3.82
N GLU A 88 7.91 -3.87 -3.28
CA GLU A 88 8.59 -2.59 -3.11
C GLU A 88 8.80 -1.84 -4.43
N THR A 89 9.08 -2.56 -5.53
CA THR A 89 9.15 -1.96 -6.86
C THR A 89 7.78 -1.52 -7.37
N ASP A 90 6.72 -2.24 -6.99
CA ASP A 90 5.36 -1.97 -7.43
C ASP A 90 4.67 -0.86 -6.64
N ILE A 91 5.08 -0.57 -5.39
CA ILE A 91 4.45 0.47 -4.53
C ILE A 91 4.31 1.81 -5.25
N LEU A 92 5.37 2.28 -5.91
CA LEU A 92 5.34 3.56 -6.60
C LEU A 92 4.35 3.53 -7.78
N LYS A 93 4.22 2.39 -8.46
CA LYS A 93 3.29 2.19 -9.57
C LYS A 93 1.84 2.13 -9.08
N ILE A 94 1.61 1.41 -7.99
CA ILE A 94 0.30 1.39 -7.30
C ILE A 94 -0.10 2.81 -6.90
N ALA A 95 0.77 3.53 -6.20
CA ALA A 95 0.49 4.89 -5.74
C ALA A 95 0.24 5.86 -6.91
N GLU A 96 0.99 5.75 -8.01
CA GLU A 96 0.79 6.54 -9.23
C GLU A 96 -0.60 6.30 -9.85
N ALA A 97 -1.08 5.05 -9.84
CA ALA A 97 -2.38 4.69 -10.41
C ALA A 97 -3.58 5.13 -9.55
N ILE A 98 -3.46 5.02 -8.22
CA ILE A 98 -4.60 5.22 -7.31
C ILE A 98 -4.70 6.64 -6.75
N CYS A 99 -3.57 7.31 -6.51
CA CYS A 99 -3.55 8.60 -5.82
C CYS A 99 -3.74 9.78 -6.78
N PRO A 100 -4.33 10.89 -6.32
CA PRO A 100 -4.26 12.15 -7.04
C PRO A 100 -2.80 12.56 -7.31
N ARG A 101 -2.54 13.17 -8.47
CA ARG A 101 -1.17 13.52 -8.91
C ARG A 101 -0.37 14.30 -7.87
N TYR A 102 -0.98 15.30 -7.23
CA TYR A 102 -0.29 16.11 -6.22
C TYR A 102 0.12 15.26 -4.99
N PHE A 103 -0.76 14.35 -4.57
CA PHE A 103 -0.50 13.46 -3.44
C PHE A 103 0.61 12.47 -3.79
N PHE A 104 0.56 11.87 -4.98
CA PHE A 104 1.58 10.96 -5.46
C PHE A 104 2.96 11.62 -5.50
N GLN A 105 3.08 12.86 -5.97
CA GLN A 105 4.36 13.57 -6.02
C GLN A 105 4.97 13.78 -4.63
N GLU A 106 4.15 14.11 -3.63
CA GLU A 106 4.61 14.26 -2.26
C GLU A 106 4.94 12.90 -1.63
N PHE A 107 4.12 11.87 -1.87
CA PHE A 107 4.39 10.51 -1.42
C PHE A 107 5.70 9.98 -1.99
N LYS A 108 5.93 10.17 -3.29
CA LYS A 108 7.16 9.73 -3.96
C LYS A 108 8.40 10.32 -3.30
N LYS A 109 8.40 11.61 -2.95
CA LYS A 109 9.52 12.24 -2.23
C LYS A 109 9.76 11.57 -0.88
N VAL A 110 8.70 11.37 -0.09
CA VAL A 110 8.79 10.69 1.22
C VAL A 110 9.34 9.28 1.07
N TYR A 111 8.82 8.52 0.11
CA TYR A 111 9.22 7.13 -0.17
C TYR A 111 10.71 7.05 -0.55
N GLU A 112 11.17 7.92 -1.46
CA GLU A 112 12.56 7.99 -1.89
C GLU A 112 13.52 8.48 -0.80
N GLU A 113 13.08 9.39 0.08
CA GLU A 113 13.88 9.88 1.21
C GLU A 113 14.12 8.80 2.26
N ILE A 114 13.12 7.98 2.55
CA ILE A 114 13.20 6.92 3.57
C ILE A 114 14.03 5.73 3.08
N ARG A 115 14.06 5.47 1.77
CA ARG A 115 14.72 4.31 1.15
C ARG A 115 16.09 4.62 0.54
N LYS A 116 16.64 5.80 0.80
CA LYS A 116 18.05 6.16 0.52
C LYS A 116 18.99 5.53 1.53
#